data_AF-X1N5I0-F1
#
_entry.id   AF-X1N5I0-F1
#
_cell.length_a   1.000
_cell.length_b   1.000
_cell.length_c   1.000
_cell.angle_alpha   90.00
_cell.angle_beta   90.00
_cell.angle_gamma   90.00
#
_symmetry.space_group_name_H-M   'P 1'
#
loop_
_entity.id
_entity.type
_entity.pdbx_description
1 polymer ?
#
loop_
_entity_poly.entity_id
_entity_poly.type
_entity_poly.pdbx_seq_one_letter_code
_entity_poly.pdbx_strand_id
1 'polypeptide(L)'
;MILGLASLFLKWGLQFGVDFKNNYIIELNFKELIDIEEVRHELKNQNFNFNIIQKVGETRYQIVTDNEEVDKDEIVNIFNKKDLIKDEVKVHKILPFYAKDILIKMLFPVSIYLAILILIILIKKDLILTLISFITVIFNLLLTISIFSIFGQKL
;
A
#
# COMPACT_ATOMS: atom_id res chain seq x y z
N MET A 1 1.31 8.75 -22.78
CA MET A 1 0.69 9.64 -21.78
C MET A 1 -0.84 9.62 -21.86
N ILE A 2 -1.47 9.84 -23.02
CA ILE A 2 -2.94 9.85 -23.17
C ILE A 2 -3.61 8.56 -22.65
N LEU A 3 -3.06 7.39 -23.00
CA LEU A 3 -3.56 6.09 -22.51
C LEU A 3 -3.41 5.91 -20.99
N GLY A 4 -2.36 6.47 -20.39
CA GLY A 4 -2.11 6.36 -18.95
C GLY A 4 -2.88 7.39 -18.12
N LEU A 5 -3.14 8.59 -18.65
CA LEU A 5 -4.14 9.49 -18.06
C LEU A 5 -5.54 8.90 -18.19
N ALA A 6 -5.88 8.30 -19.33
CA ALA A 6 -7.15 7.60 -19.50
C ALA A 6 -7.28 6.40 -18.53
N SER A 7 -6.19 5.69 -18.21
CA SER A 7 -6.21 4.60 -17.22
C SER A 7 -6.46 5.08 -15.79
N LEU A 8 -6.16 6.34 -15.47
CA LEU A 8 -6.54 6.95 -14.17
C LEU A 8 -8.06 7.12 -14.04
N PHE A 9 -8.76 7.40 -15.15
CA PHE A 9 -10.22 7.58 -15.18
C PHE A 9 -10.99 6.29 -15.45
N LEU A 10 -10.35 5.29 -16.07
CA LEU A 10 -10.90 3.96 -16.25
C LEU A 10 -10.71 3.12 -14.98
N LYS A 11 -11.54 2.10 -14.75
CA LYS A 11 -11.56 1.24 -13.52
C LYS A 11 -10.24 0.52 -13.18
N TRP A 12 -9.17 0.72 -13.95
CA TRP A 12 -7.79 0.31 -13.66
C TRP A 12 -7.01 1.33 -12.82
N GLY A 13 -7.72 2.33 -12.27
CA GLY A 13 -7.17 3.48 -11.55
C GLY A 13 -6.19 3.18 -10.41
N LEU A 14 -5.68 4.26 -9.82
CA LEU A 14 -4.67 4.24 -8.76
C LEU A 14 -5.03 3.23 -7.66
N GLN A 15 -4.29 2.12 -7.60
CA GLN A 15 -4.47 1.14 -6.56
C GLN A 15 -3.78 1.66 -5.31
N PHE A 16 -4.56 2.24 -4.40
CA PHE A 16 -4.02 2.65 -3.11
C PHE A 16 -3.54 1.43 -2.32
N GLY A 17 -2.34 1.56 -1.76
CA GLY A 17 -1.73 0.58 -0.87
C GLY A 17 -2.60 0.22 0.33
N VAL A 18 -2.19 -0.85 1.00
CA VAL A 18 -2.89 -1.40 2.16
C VAL A 18 -2.95 -0.45 3.36
N ASP A 19 -2.10 0.57 3.36
CA ASP A 19 -2.00 1.60 4.42
C ASP A 19 -3.13 2.66 4.35
N PHE A 20 -3.87 2.72 3.24
CA PHE A 20 -4.92 3.72 3.01
C PHE A 20 -6.34 3.16 3.07
N LYS A 21 -6.50 1.87 3.40
CA LYS A 21 -7.79 1.17 3.49
C LYS A 21 -8.00 0.64 4.91
N ASN A 22 -9.26 0.37 5.26
CA ASN A 22 -9.60 -0.28 6.53
C ASN A 22 -9.24 -1.77 6.46
N ASN A 23 -7.98 -2.08 6.74
CA ASN A 23 -7.44 -3.42 6.63
C ASN A 23 -6.96 -3.93 8.00
N TYR A 24 -6.82 -5.25 8.08
CA TYR A 24 -6.15 -5.93 9.18
C TYR A 24 -4.83 -6.52 8.68
N ILE A 25 -3.79 -6.35 9.50
CA ILE A 25 -2.52 -7.04 9.36
C ILE A 25 -2.49 -8.15 10.40
N ILE A 26 -2.33 -9.38 9.93
CA ILE A 26 -2.18 -10.58 10.76
C ILE A 26 -0.74 -11.04 10.65
N GLU A 27 -0.03 -11.10 11.77
CA GLU A 27 1.31 -11.66 11.85
C GLU A 27 1.26 -13.06 12.45
N LEU A 28 1.83 -14.01 11.72
CA LEU A 28 1.94 -15.41 12.10
C LEU A 28 3.42 -15.79 12.22
N ASN A 29 3.74 -16.57 13.25
CA ASN A 29 5.04 -17.22 13.37
C ASN A 29 4.83 -18.72 13.47
N PHE A 30 5.40 -19.47 12.54
CA PHE A 30 5.30 -20.92 12.51
C PHE A 30 6.49 -21.58 13.22
N LYS A 31 6.31 -22.81 13.70
CA LYS A 31 7.37 -23.61 14.33
C LYS A 31 8.42 -24.05 13.31
N GLU A 32 7.97 -24.33 12.11
CA GLU A 32 8.78 -24.81 10.99
C GLU A 32 8.61 -23.90 9.77
N LEU A 33 9.49 -24.08 8.79
CA LEU A 33 9.46 -23.28 7.56
C LEU A 33 8.41 -23.86 6.61
N ILE A 34 7.25 -23.20 6.56
CA ILE A 34 6.10 -23.60 5.71
C ILE A 34 6.18 -22.84 4.38
N ASP A 35 5.81 -23.46 3.26
CA ASP A 35 5.72 -22.76 1.99
C ASP A 35 4.56 -21.75 1.99
N ILE A 36 4.76 -20.60 1.34
CA ILE A 36 3.74 -19.55 1.25
C ILE A 36 2.48 -20.03 0.52
N GLU A 37 2.63 -20.96 -0.42
CA GLU A 37 1.52 -21.57 -1.14
C GLU A 37 0.70 -22.53 -0.27
N GLU A 38 1.33 -23.22 0.69
CA GLU A 38 0.60 -24.01 1.67
C GLU A 38 -0.22 -23.12 2.60
N VAL A 39 0.37 -22.02 3.10
CA VAL A 39 -0.35 -21.01 3.90
C VAL A 39 -1.53 -20.44 3.11
N ARG A 40 -1.34 -20.13 1.83
CA ARG A 40 -2.39 -19.64 0.92
C ARG A 40 -3.51 -20.67 0.76
N HIS A 41 -3.16 -21.94 0.61
CA HIS A 41 -4.12 -23.03 0.44
C HIS A 41 -4.98 -23.24 1.69
N GLU A 42 -4.38 -23.23 2.88
CA GLU A 42 -5.10 -23.39 4.14
C GLU A 42 -6.10 -22.25 4.39
N LEU A 43 -5.70 -21.00 4.10
CA LEU A 43 -6.61 -19.85 4.20
C LEU A 43 -7.77 -19.95 3.20
N LYS A 44 -7.50 -20.35 1.94
CA LYS A 44 -8.55 -20.54 0.94
C LYS A 44 -9.51 -21.68 1.30
N ASN A 45 -9.03 -22.78 1.84
CA ASN A 45 -9.85 -23.93 2.23
C ASN A 45 -10.89 -23.58 3.30
N GLN A 46 -10.58 -22.60 4.14
CA GLN A 46 -11.47 -22.11 5.19
C GLN A 46 -12.27 -20.88 4.73
N ASN A 47 -12.30 -20.58 3.43
CA ASN A 47 -12.94 -19.40 2.83
C ASN A 47 -12.49 -18.06 3.45
N PHE A 48 -11.26 -18.02 3.99
CA PHE A 48 -10.73 -16.78 4.54
C PHE A 48 -10.31 -15.86 3.40
N ASN A 49 -10.90 -14.67 3.33
CA ASN A 49 -10.56 -13.68 2.32
C ASN A 49 -9.27 -12.94 2.72
N PHE A 50 -8.31 -12.88 1.80
CA PHE A 50 -7.03 -12.20 1.98
C PHE A 50 -6.58 -11.53 0.69
N ASN A 51 -5.86 -10.41 0.81
CA ASN A 51 -5.44 -9.58 -0.31
C ASN A 51 -3.96 -9.81 -0.64
N ILE A 52 -3.14 -9.99 0.40
CA ILE A 52 -1.68 -10.17 0.28
C ILE A 52 -1.21 -11.15 1.34
N ILE A 53 -0.34 -12.08 0.97
CA ILE A 53 0.43 -12.92 1.90
C ILE A 53 1.89 -12.67 1.57
N GLN A 54 2.68 -12.32 2.58
CA GLN A 54 4.10 -12.05 2.44
C GLN A 54 4.91 -12.72 3.54
N LYS A 55 6.07 -13.25 3.17
CA LYS A 55 7.06 -13.79 4.11
C LYS A 55 7.97 -12.67 4.60
N VAL A 56 7.99 -12.42 5.90
CA VAL A 56 8.72 -11.30 6.54
C VAL A 56 9.94 -11.79 7.33
N GLY A 57 10.03 -13.11 7.57
CA GLY A 57 11.20 -13.76 8.15
C GLY A 57 11.24 -15.25 7.78
N GLU A 58 12.17 -16.01 8.35
CA GLU A 58 12.30 -17.45 8.02
C GLU A 58 11.02 -18.25 8.28
N THR A 59 10.37 -18.00 9.41
CA THR A 59 9.11 -18.65 9.83
C THR A 59 7.98 -17.63 10.07
N ARG A 60 8.23 -16.34 9.78
CA ARG A 60 7.28 -15.25 10.02
C ARG A 60 6.58 -14.82 8.73
N TYR A 61 5.26 -14.74 8.81
CA TYR A 61 4.36 -14.39 7.71
C TYR A 61 3.46 -13.24 8.12
N GLN A 62 3.14 -12.39 7.15
CA GLN A 62 2.21 -11.30 7.31
C GLN A 62 1.12 -11.43 6.26
N ILE A 63 -0.13 -11.40 6.73
CA ILE A 63 -1.31 -11.51 5.89
C ILE A 63 -2.07 -10.20 6.01
N VAL A 64 -2.45 -9.63 4.87
CA VAL A 64 -3.29 -8.43 4.82
C VAL A 64 -4.67 -8.82 4.30
N THR A 65 -5.70 -8.43 5.02
CA THR A 65 -7.11 -8.67 4.68
C THR A 65 -7.95 -7.40 4.84
N ASP A 66 -9.00 -7.28 4.05
CA ASP A 66 -10.02 -6.23 4.11
C ASP A 66 -11.31 -6.69 4.80
N ASN A 67 -11.28 -7.83 5.50
CA ASN A 67 -12.42 -8.31 6.31
C ASN A 67 -12.88 -7.26 7.34
N GLU A 68 -14.20 -7.20 7.57
CA GLU A 68 -14.80 -6.24 8.51
C GLU A 68 -14.32 -6.45 9.94
N GLU A 69 -14.19 -7.72 10.33
CA GLU A 69 -13.62 -8.16 11.60
C GLU A 69 -12.69 -9.36 11.36
N VAL A 70 -11.65 -9.45 12.20
CA VAL A 70 -10.71 -10.58 12.19
C VAL A 70 -10.60 -11.06 13.62
N ASP A 71 -11.11 -12.26 13.87
CA ASP A 71 -10.95 -12.94 15.14
C ASP A 71 -9.63 -13.70 15.18
N LYS A 72 -8.86 -13.53 16.25
CA LYS A 72 -7.61 -14.25 16.47
C LYS A 72 -7.87 -15.74 16.59
N ASP A 73 -8.95 -16.13 17.27
CA ASP A 73 -9.25 -17.53 17.54
C ASP A 73 -9.63 -18.27 16.27
N GLU A 74 -10.28 -17.59 15.32
CA GLU A 74 -10.55 -18.11 13.98
C GLU A 74 -9.23 -18.42 13.24
N ILE A 75 -8.29 -17.47 13.20
CA ILE A 75 -6.99 -17.66 12.54
C ILE A 75 -6.20 -18.79 13.21
N VAL A 76 -6.19 -18.82 14.54
CA VAL A 76 -5.54 -19.87 15.32
C VAL A 76 -6.17 -21.22 15.00
N ASN A 77 -7.50 -21.32 14.90
CA ASN A 77 -8.21 -22.55 14.55
C ASN A 77 -7.92 -23.07 13.13
N ILE A 78 -7.66 -22.18 12.16
CA ILE A 78 -7.27 -22.57 10.79
C ILE A 78 -5.96 -23.36 10.82
N PHE A 79 -4.97 -22.93 11.62
CA PHE A 79 -3.64 -23.54 11.65
C PHE A 79 -3.42 -24.52 12.83
N ASN A 80 -4.30 -24.52 13.83
CA ASN A 80 -4.22 -25.41 15.00
C ASN A 80 -4.42 -26.89 14.67
N LYS A 81 -5.11 -27.22 13.58
CA LYS A 81 -5.30 -28.63 13.17
C LYS A 81 -3.97 -29.37 12.91
N LYS A 82 -2.86 -28.64 12.76
CA LYS A 82 -1.51 -29.17 12.55
C LYS A 82 -0.48 -28.72 13.62
N ASP A 83 -0.89 -28.03 14.70
CA ASP A 83 -0.01 -27.48 15.75
C ASP A 83 1.20 -26.66 15.23
N LEU A 84 0.99 -25.93 14.12
CA LEU A 84 2.07 -25.28 13.37
C LEU A 84 2.52 -23.92 13.94
N ILE A 85 1.73 -23.32 14.82
CA ILE A 85 1.97 -21.97 15.33
C ILE A 85 2.98 -22.01 16.47
N LYS A 86 4.03 -21.19 16.40
CA LYS A 86 5.09 -21.07 17.42
C LYS A 86 4.78 -20.04 18.49
N ASP A 87 4.29 -18.87 18.09
CA ASP A 87 4.02 -17.72 18.96
C ASP A 87 2.57 -17.24 18.79
N GLU A 88 2.09 -16.41 19.71
CA GLU A 88 0.76 -15.80 19.62
C GLU A 88 0.53 -15.06 18.29
N VAL A 89 -0.64 -15.28 17.70
CA VAL A 89 -1.10 -14.56 16.50
C VAL A 89 -1.35 -13.10 16.86
N LYS A 90 -0.66 -12.19 16.18
CA LYS A 90 -0.85 -10.75 16.36
C LYS A 90 -1.75 -10.23 15.25
N VAL A 91 -2.81 -9.53 15.65
CA VAL A 91 -3.75 -8.90 14.73
C VAL A 91 -3.71 -7.41 15.01
N HIS A 92 -3.36 -6.64 13.99
CA HIS A 92 -3.28 -5.19 14.02
C HIS A 92 -4.35 -4.62 13.09
N LYS A 93 -5.33 -3.91 13.66
CA LYS A 93 -6.29 -3.15 12.87
C LYS A 93 -5.65 -1.84 12.43
N ILE A 94 -5.51 -1.62 11.13
CA ILE A 94 -5.10 -0.31 10.61
C ILE A 94 -6.37 0.53 10.49
N LEU A 95 -6.57 1.45 11.43
CA LEU A 95 -7.64 2.42 11.30
C LEU A 95 -7.24 3.50 10.28
N PRO A 96 -8.18 3.93 9.42
CA PRO A 96 -7.94 5.03 8.47
C PRO A 96 -7.57 6.36 9.14
N PHE A 97 -7.74 6.50 10.46
CA PHE A 97 -7.30 7.68 11.20
C PHE A 97 -5.77 7.84 11.20
N TYR A 98 -5.00 6.75 11.34
CA TYR A 98 -3.54 6.80 11.19
C TYR A 98 -3.14 7.26 9.79
N ALA A 99 -3.88 6.84 8.76
CA ALA A 99 -3.67 7.30 7.40
C ALA A 99 -3.92 8.82 7.26
N LYS A 100 -4.94 9.39 7.92
CA LYS A 100 -5.18 10.85 7.93
C LYS A 100 -4.03 11.62 8.56
N ASP A 101 -3.53 11.17 9.72
CA ASP A 101 -2.40 11.84 10.39
C ASP A 101 -1.11 11.75 9.57
N ILE A 102 -0.86 10.61 8.93
CA ILE A 102 0.26 10.42 8.01
C ILE A 102 0.11 11.34 6.79
N LEU A 103 -1.10 11.41 6.20
CA LEU A 103 -1.38 12.30 5.07
C LEU A 103 -1.12 13.76 5.43
N ILE A 104 -1.59 14.24 6.57
CA ILE A 104 -1.35 15.63 7.01
C ILE A 104 0.16 15.87 7.20
N LYS A 105 0.87 14.93 7.82
CA LYS A 105 2.33 15.00 8.00
C LYS A 105 3.09 14.98 6.67
N MET A 106 2.57 14.32 5.64
CA MET A 106 3.12 14.33 4.29
C MET A 106 2.78 15.62 3.53
N LEU A 107 1.57 16.16 3.68
CA LEU A 107 1.12 17.37 2.98
C LEU A 107 1.86 18.63 3.45
N PHE A 108 2.23 18.71 4.72
CA PHE A 108 2.94 19.86 5.27
C PHE A 108 4.28 20.17 4.57
N PRO A 109 5.25 19.24 4.47
CA PRO A 109 6.51 19.47 3.77
C PRO A 109 6.32 19.69 2.26
N VAL A 110 5.36 19.00 1.63
CA VAL A 110 5.03 19.22 0.21
C VAL A 110 4.56 20.66 -0.02
N SER A 111 3.71 21.19 0.86
CA SER A 111 3.20 22.57 0.76
C SER A 111 4.32 23.60 0.90
N ILE A 112 5.24 23.37 1.84
CA ILE A 112 6.43 24.23 2.03
C ILE A 112 7.31 24.21 0.78
N TYR A 113 7.58 23.02 0.22
CA TYR A 113 8.38 22.89 -0.99
C TYR A 113 7.72 23.60 -2.19
N LEU A 114 6.39 23.50 -2.33
CA LEU A 114 5.64 24.20 -3.36
C LEU A 114 5.77 25.73 -3.22
N ALA A 115 5.68 26.25 -2.00
CA ALA A 115 5.85 27.68 -1.73
C ALA A 115 7.26 28.18 -2.08
N ILE A 116 8.30 27.40 -1.75
CA ILE A 116 9.69 27.70 -2.12
C ILE A 116 9.85 27.70 -3.63
N LEU A 117 9.29 26.70 -4.33
CA LEU A 117 9.32 26.65 -5.80
C LEU A 117 8.69 27.89 -6.43
N ILE A 118 7.51 28.30 -5.96
CA ILE A 118 6.84 29.51 -6.46
C ILE A 118 7.72 30.74 -6.25
N LEU A 119 8.33 30.87 -5.06
CA LEU A 119 9.23 31.98 -4.75
C LEU A 119 10.47 32.01 -5.66
N ILE A 120 11.07 30.85 -5.96
CA ILE A 120 12.17 30.73 -6.93
C ILE A 120 11.74 31.18 -8.33
N ILE A 121 10.54 30.80 -8.76
CA ILE A 121 10.00 31.18 -10.08
C ILE A 121 9.84 32.70 -10.16
N LEU A 122 9.32 33.34 -9.10
CA LEU A 122 9.10 34.79 -9.05
C LEU A 122 10.38 35.62 -9.08
N ILE A 123 11.48 35.11 -8.50
CA ILE A 123 12.77 35.81 -8.46
C ILE A 123 13.52 35.69 -9.80
N LYS A 124 13.27 34.63 -10.58
CA LYS A 124 13.93 34.44 -11.87
C LYS A 124 13.43 35.44 -12.92
N LYS A 125 14.38 36.07 -13.61
CA LYS A 125 14.10 37.02 -14.69
C LYS A 125 13.58 36.37 -15.97
N ASP A 126 13.97 35.12 -16.23
CA ASP A 126 13.55 34.36 -17.42
C ASP A 126 12.29 33.53 -17.13
N LEU A 127 11.15 34.22 -17.01
CA LEU A 127 9.86 33.62 -16.65
C LEU A 127 9.42 32.53 -17.64
N ILE A 128 9.66 32.72 -18.94
CA ILE A 128 9.26 31.76 -19.99
C ILE A 128 10.03 30.44 -19.83
N LEU A 129 11.36 30.48 -19.71
CA LEU A 129 12.19 29.30 -19.56
C LEU A 129 11.87 28.55 -18.25
N THR A 130 11.57 29.32 -17.20
CA THR A 130 11.19 28.78 -15.89
C THR A 130 9.84 28.07 -15.95
N LEU A 131 8.86 28.64 -16.66
CA LEU A 131 7.55 28.03 -16.84
C LEU A 131 7.63 26.74 -17.67
N ILE A 132 8.42 26.73 -18.73
CA ILE A 132 8.66 25.52 -19.56
C ILE A 132 9.30 24.41 -18.71
N SER A 133 10.26 24.76 -17.86
CA SER A 133 10.91 23.80 -16.95
C SER A 133 9.90 23.21 -15.96
N PHE A 134 9.03 24.05 -15.38
CA PHE A 134 7.99 23.60 -14.46
C PHE A 134 6.96 22.67 -15.13
N ILE A 135 6.48 23.03 -16.32
CA ILE A 135 5.58 22.20 -17.12
C ILE A 135 6.23 20.84 -17.42
N THR A 136 7.52 20.82 -17.74
CA THR A 136 8.28 19.58 -18.00
C THR A 136 8.33 18.68 -16.77
N VAL A 137 8.53 19.25 -15.57
CA VAL A 137 8.50 18.49 -14.31
C VAL A 137 7.11 17.89 -14.06
N ILE A 138 6.04 18.67 -14.22
CA ILE A 138 4.66 18.17 -14.08
C ILE A 138 4.39 17.05 -15.08
N PHE A 139 4.80 17.24 -16.33
CA PHE A 139 4.66 16.22 -17.38
C PHE A 139 5.36 14.92 -17.01
N ASN A 140 6.61 14.99 -16.54
CA ASN A 140 7.36 13.80 -16.10
C ASN A 140 6.69 13.10 -14.91
N LEU A 141 6.12 13.87 -13.98
CA LEU A 141 5.40 13.33 -12.82
C LEU A 141 4.12 12.60 -13.26
N LEU A 142 3.33 13.22 -14.15
CA LEU A 142 2.14 12.58 -14.74
C LEU A 142 2.48 11.34 -15.56
N LEU A 143 3.58 11.37 -16.31
CA LEU A 143 4.06 10.23 -17.08
C LEU A 143 4.48 9.08 -16.16
N THR A 144 5.14 9.37 -15.05
CA THR A 144 5.49 8.37 -14.04
C THR A 144 4.24 7.74 -13.45
N ILE A 145 3.29 8.55 -12.96
CA ILE A 145 2.02 8.05 -12.41
C ILE A 145 1.24 7.21 -13.44
N SER A 146 1.23 7.65 -14.69
CA SER A 146 0.62 6.91 -15.82
C SER A 146 1.21 5.51 -15.99
N ILE A 147 2.54 5.39 -15.89
CA ILE A 147 3.24 4.11 -15.98
C ILE A 147 2.86 3.22 -14.80
N PHE A 148 2.94 3.74 -13.58
CA PHE A 148 2.56 2.99 -12.36
C PHE A 148 1.11 2.49 -12.42
N SER A 149 0.19 3.32 -12.93
CA SER A 149 -1.23 2.95 -13.12
C SER A 149 -1.39 1.81 -14.12
N ILE A 150 -0.70 1.83 -15.27
CA ILE A 150 -0.78 0.77 -16.28
C ILE A 150 -0.26 -0.57 -15.73
N PHE A 151 0.81 -0.54 -14.93
CA PHE A 151 1.38 -1.75 -14.32
C PHE A 151 0.60 -2.22 -13.08
N GLY A 152 -0.45 -1.52 -12.66
CA GLY A 152 -1.25 -1.87 -11.49
C GLY A 152 -0.44 -1.89 -10.19
N GLN A 153 0.69 -1.17 -10.15
CA GLN A 153 1.49 -1.08 -8.94
C GLN A 153 0.76 -0.23 -7.90
N LYS A 154 0.85 -0.66 -6.64
CA LYS A 154 0.21 0.04 -5.53
C LYS A 154 1.00 1.30 -5.18
N LEU A 155 0.30 2.43 -5.04
CA LEU A 155 0.84 3.72 -4.59
C LEU A 155 0.63 3.92 -3.09
#